data_AF-A0A2M7SQB8-F1
#
_entry.id   AF-A0A2M7SQB8-F1
#
_cell.length_a   1.000
_cell.length_b   1.000
_cell.length_c   1.000
_cell.angle_alpha   90.00
_cell.angle_beta   90.00
_cell.angle_gamma   90.00
#
_symmetry.space_group_name_H-M   'P 1'
#
loop_
_entity.id
_entity.type
_entity.pdbx_description
1 polymer ?
#
loop_
_entity_poly.entity_id
_entity_poly.type
_entity_poly.pdbx_seq_one_letter_code
_entity_poly.pdbx_strand_id
1 'polypeptide(L)' 'MLASEQGVSRNRYMLIPRTLIFLRRGDCVLLIKGAPHKRLWANKYNGVGGHVERGEDVLSAARRELREETGLTADPSAG' A
#
# COMPACT_ATOMS: atom_id res chain seq x y z
N MET A 1 1.64 -7.24 -11.19
CA MET A 1 1.76 -7.93 -9.88
C MET A 1 1.33 -9.36 -10.07
N LEU A 2 2.14 -10.34 -9.65
CA LEU A 2 1.80 -11.76 -9.77
C LEU A 2 1.06 -12.24 -8.50
N ALA A 3 0.07 -13.11 -8.66
CA ALA A 3 -0.74 -13.62 -7.54
C ALA A 3 0.08 -14.36 -6.47
N SER A 4 1.19 -14.99 -6.85
CA SER A 4 2.14 -15.65 -5.94
C SER A 4 2.82 -14.68 -4.96
N GLU A 5 2.84 -13.41 -5.31
CA GLU A 5 3.42 -12.35 -4.49
C GLU A 5 2.37 -11.82 -3.49
N GLN A 6 1.08 -12.19 -3.60
CA GLN A 6 -0.01 -11.63 -2.79
C GLN A 6 -0.49 -12.57 -1.65
N GLY A 7 0.17 -13.70 -1.41
CA GLY A 7 -0.23 -14.66 -0.36
C GLY A 7 -1.57 -15.37 -0.62
N VAL A 8 -1.90 -15.61 -1.89
CA VAL A 8 -3.22 -16.09 -2.33
C VAL A 8 -3.36 -17.63 -2.21
N SER A 9 -4.49 -18.12 -1.66
CA SER A 9 -4.89 -19.54 -1.68
C SER A 9 -5.79 -19.86 -2.89
N ARG A 10 -5.62 -21.05 -3.50
CA ARG A 10 -6.21 -21.40 -4.82
C ARG A 10 -7.61 -22.03 -4.78
N ASN A 11 -8.16 -22.37 -3.61
CA ASN A 11 -9.39 -23.17 -3.53
C ASN A 11 -10.71 -22.39 -3.71
N ARG A 12 -10.69 -21.05 -3.74
CA ARG A 12 -11.82 -20.16 -4.06
C ARG A 12 -11.28 -18.82 -4.61
N TYR A 13 -12.07 -18.10 -5.41
CA TYR A 13 -11.73 -16.72 -5.76
C TYR A 13 -11.58 -15.89 -4.48
N MET A 14 -10.43 -15.26 -4.29
CA MET A 14 -10.15 -14.39 -3.17
C MET A 14 -9.81 -13.00 -3.69
N LEU A 15 -10.67 -12.04 -3.38
CA LEU A 15 -10.41 -10.63 -3.61
C LEU A 15 -9.72 -10.09 -2.36
N ILE A 16 -8.50 -9.61 -2.51
CA ILE A 16 -7.74 -8.94 -1.44
C ILE A 16 -7.61 -7.47 -1.87
N PRO A 17 -8.53 -6.59 -1.44
CA PRO A 17 -8.45 -5.18 -1.81
C PRO A 17 -7.26 -4.54 -1.08
N ARG A 18 -6.51 -3.70 -1.81
CA ARG A 18 -5.35 -3.00 -1.27
C ARG A 18 -5.32 -1.56 -1.75
N THR A 19 -4.73 -0.70 -0.94
CA THR A 19 -4.42 0.67 -1.30
C THR A 19 -2.97 0.77 -1.78
N LEU A 20 -2.73 1.67 -2.73
CA LEU A 20 -1.40 2.05 -3.16
C LEU A 20 -1.39 3.56 -3.35
N ILE A 21 -0.57 4.24 -2.56
CA ILE A 21 -0.60 5.68 -2.35
C ILE A 21 0.74 6.26 -2.83
N PHE A 22 0.64 7.26 -3.71
CA PHE A 22 1.77 8.03 -4.19
C PHE A 22 1.66 9.47 -3.70
N LEU A 23 2.26 9.76 -2.55
CA LEU A 23 2.32 11.11 -2.02
C LEU A 23 3.33 11.92 -2.84
N ARG A 24 2.92 13.09 -3.32
CA ARG A 24 3.76 14.00 -4.10
C ARG A 24 4.12 15.26 -3.31
N ARG A 25 5.30 15.79 -3.58
CA ARG A 25 5.70 17.16 -3.19
C ARG A 25 6.52 17.75 -4.32
N GLY A 26 5.91 18.64 -5.11
CA GLY A 26 6.47 19.06 -6.40
C GLY A 26 6.66 17.84 -7.31
N ASP A 27 7.86 17.69 -7.87
CA ASP A 27 8.23 16.57 -8.76
C ASP A 27 8.67 15.31 -8.00
N CYS A 28 8.68 15.33 -6.68
CA CYS A 28 9.10 14.20 -5.86
C CYS A 28 7.93 13.29 -5.48
N VAL A 29 8.16 11.98 -5.47
CA VAL A 29 7.23 10.96 -4.98
C VAL A 29 7.84 10.25 -3.77
N LEU A 30 7.07 10.07 -2.71
CA LEU A 30 7.47 9.25 -1.56
C LEU A 30 7.29 7.76 -1.87
N LEU A 31 8.35 6.97 -1.67
CA LEU A 31 8.34 5.52 -1.85
C LEU A 31 8.93 4.82 -0.61
N ILE A 32 8.46 3.60 -0.34
CA ILE A 32 9.04 2.71 0.67
C ILE A 32 10.03 1.76 0.01
N LYS A 33 11.16 1.49 0.67
CA LYS A 33 12.13 0.48 0.24
C LYS A 33 12.00 -0.77 1.09
N GLY A 34 11.71 -1.92 0.48
CA GLY A 34 11.63 -3.20 1.16
C GLY A 34 12.97 -3.56 1.81
N ALA A 35 12.94 -3.90 3.10
CA ALA A 35 14.15 -4.31 3.81
C ALA A 35 14.80 -5.54 3.16
N PRO A 36 16.14 -5.69 3.21
CA PRO A 36 16.86 -6.77 2.53
C PRO A 36 16.42 -8.19 2.93
N HIS A 37 15.89 -8.35 4.14
CA HIS A 37 15.48 -9.63 4.71
C HIS A 37 13.99 -9.97 4.47
N LYS A 38 13.23 -9.12 3.77
CA LYS A 38 11.82 -9.42 3.47
C LYS A 38 11.73 -10.64 2.55
N ARG A 39 10.83 -11.57 2.88
CA ARG A 39 10.55 -12.77 2.06
C ARG A 39 10.10 -12.42 0.64
N LEU A 40 9.36 -11.33 0.50
CA LEU A 40 8.86 -10.83 -0.78
C LEU A 40 9.33 -9.38 -0.96
N TRP A 41 9.73 -9.04 -2.19
CA TRP A 41 10.15 -7.69 -2.60
C TRP A 41 11.30 -7.06 -1.81
N ALA A 42 12.26 -7.87 -1.34
CA ALA A 42 13.50 -7.38 -0.75
C ALA A 42 14.22 -6.40 -1.69
N ASN A 43 14.67 -5.26 -1.14
CA ASN A 43 15.38 -4.19 -1.86
C ASN A 43 14.61 -3.52 -3.02
N LYS A 44 13.31 -3.78 -3.18
CA LYS A 44 12.47 -3.11 -4.18
C LYS A 44 11.78 -1.89 -3.58
N TYR A 45 11.46 -0.91 -4.44
CA TYR A 45 10.65 0.24 -4.08
C TYR A 45 9.17 -0.04 -4.34
N ASN A 46 8.30 0.51 -3.50
CA ASN A 46 6.86 0.49 -3.69
C ASN A 46 6.22 1.81 -3.23
N GLY A 47 4.97 2.04 -3.60
CA GLY A 47 4.14 3.06 -2.95
C GLY A 47 3.78 2.66 -1.51
N VAL A 48 3.31 3.64 -0.75
CA VAL A 48 2.78 3.44 0.61
C VAL A 48 1.42 2.77 0.51
N GLY A 49 1.06 1.87 1.42
CA GLY A 49 -0.29 1.29 1.43
C GLY A 49 -0.34 -0.17 1.85
N GLY A 50 -1.55 -0.65 2.06
CA GLY A 50 -1.78 -1.97 2.62
C GLY A 50 -3.17 -2.49 2.32
N HIS A 51 -3.69 -3.33 3.21
CA HIS A 51 -4.98 -3.98 2.98
C HIS A 51 -6.13 -3.01 3.23
N VAL A 52 -7.23 -3.21 2.50
CA VAL A 52 -8.53 -2.68 2.92
C VAL A 52 -9.18 -3.72 3.82
N GLU A 53 -9.29 -3.37 5.10
CA GLU A 53 -9.88 -4.17 6.17
C GLU A 53 -11.41 -4.23 6.08
N ARG A 54 -12.00 -5.15 6.83
CA ARG A 54 -13.45 -5.31 6.86
C ARG A 54 -14.12 -4.09 7.50
N GLY A 55 -15.01 -3.44 6.73
CA GLY A 55 -15.82 -2.32 7.22
C GLY A 55 -15.21 -0.94 6.99
N GLU A 56 -14.04 -0.85 6.36
CA GLU A 56 -13.50 0.42 5.88
C GLU A 56 -13.73 0.61 4.37
N ASP A 57 -13.91 1.87 3.96
CA ASP A 57 -13.83 2.25 2.56
C ASP A 57 -12.37 2.44 2.11
N VAL A 58 -12.16 2.53 0.80
CA VAL A 58 -10.82 2.61 0.19
C VAL A 58 -10.04 3.86 0.65
N LEU A 59 -10.72 4.99 0.83
CA LEU A 59 -10.07 6.24 1.21
C LEU A 59 -9.71 6.24 2.70
N SER A 60 -10.58 5.69 3.55
CA SER A 60 -10.33 5.49 4.97
C SER A 60 -9.14 4.54 5.18
N ALA A 61 -9.10 3.42 4.45
CA ALA A 61 -7.95 2.51 4.43
C ALA A 61 -6.67 3.22 4.00
N ALA A 62 -6.71 4.01 2.92
CA ALA A 62 -5.54 4.73 2.43
C ALA A 62 -5.00 5.74 3.45
N ARG A 63 -5.88 6.48 4.12
CA ARG A 63 -5.50 7.44 5.17
C ARG A 63 -4.87 6.75 6.38
N ARG A 64 -5.41 5.59 6.79
CA ARG A 64 -4.87 4.77 7.88
C ARG A 64 -3.47 4.26 7.53
N GLU A 65 -3.33 3.59 6.40
CA GLU A 65 -2.05 3.03 5.92
C GLU A 65 -0.97 4.11 5.74
N LEU A 66 -1.34 5.28 5.19
CA LEU A 66 -0.42 6.42 5.08
C LEU A 66 0.13 6.83 6.45
N ARG A 67 -0.75 6.93 7.45
CA ARG A 67 -0.37 7.33 8.81
C ARG A 67 0.49 6.26 9.48
N GLU A 68 0.14 4.99 9.35
CA GLU A 68 0.86 3.86 9.96
C GLU A 68 2.28 3.69 9.40
N GLU A 69 2.44 3.76 8.07
CA GLU A 69 3.75 3.50 7.45
C GLU A 69 4.68 4.72 7.42
N THR A 70 4.12 5.94 7.45
CA THR A 70 4.91 7.17 7.26
C THR A 70 4.75 8.23 8.35
N GLY A 71 3.72 8.12 9.19
CA GLY A 71 3.34 9.16 10.16
C GLY A 71 2.66 10.39 9.55
N LEU A 72 2.47 10.44 8.23
CA LEU A 72 1.94 11.62 7.52
C LEU A 72 0.41 11.59 7.37
N THR A 73 -0.17 12.76 7.16
CA THR A 73 -1.55 12.92 6.68
C THR A 73 -1.57 13.78 5.43
N ALA A 74 -2.50 13.51 4.53
CA ALA A 74 -2.67 14.24 3.29
C ALA A 74 -4.15 14.43 2.98
N ASP A 75 -4.49 15.57 2.38
CA ASP A 75 -5.82 15.79 1.83
C ASP A 75 -5.82 15.42 0.34
N PRO A 76 -6.59 14.40 -0.07
CA PRO A 76 -6.67 14.01 -1.48
C PRO A 76 -7.27 15.09 -2.41
N SER A 77 -7.92 16.14 -1.88
CA SER A 77 -8.37 17.28 -2.70
C SER A 77 -7.29 18.30 -3.05
N ALA A 78 -6.11 18.22 -2.42
CA ALA A 78 -4.98 19.10 -2.71
C ALA A 78 -4.21 18.56 -3.92
N GLY A 79 -4.65 18.96 -5.13
CA GLY A 79 -3.96 18.67 -6.40
C GLY A 79 -2.69 19.49 -6.59
#